data_AF-A0A6L7NCV2-F1
#
_entry.id   AF-A0A6L7NCV2-F1
#
_cell.length_a   1.000
_cell.length_b   1.000
_cell.length_c   1.000
_cell.angle_alpha   90.00
_cell.angle_beta   90.00
_cell.angle_gamma   90.00
#
_symmetry.space_group_name_H-M   'P 1'
#
loop_
_entity.id
_entity.type
_entity.pdbx_description
1 polymer ?
#
loop_
_entity_poly.entity_id
_entity_poly.type
_entity_poly.pdbx_seq_one_letter_code
_entity_poly.pdbx_strand_id
1 'polypeptide(L)'
;MAGDGTDPPPEFGDEEAGDQPADSEAPPTESDEFTDRDYIRSTTREYKGLAEAVARAGEEEVEQSAVAASIPGVGTSVVGFEDVTGVEEEDPEQIEQIDRARRSELALRIATGLAVVAVFFGSLYAGALWVTLFVSLLILVAVAEFYQAVRRVGFTPLAFIGLPGAAAVMYVAWDSGPAAVGGVLAAVILLSGLFFVAAGRNYPLANIGVTVLGVAWVPVLASFAVPIFRSPEAWALTTALVVLTALNDIAAFSYGRTLGKRRMAPNLSPNKTVEGFLGATVITVLAGVVVGRFGLLEPLTLQSGVALAAAISVFAPIGDLAESAVKRSIDIKDMGSSLPGHGGVLDRLDAFMFAIPTAYLVYLWFGYL
;
A
#
# COMPACT_ATOMS: atom_id res chain seq x y z
N MET A 1 47.89 -8.03 -36.31
CA MET A 1 49.17 -7.84 -35.60
C MET A 1 50.02 -6.87 -36.41
N ALA A 2 50.39 -5.76 -35.75
CA ALA A 2 51.29 -4.64 -36.11
C ALA A 2 50.61 -3.40 -35.48
N GLY A 3 51.19 -2.59 -34.61
CA GLY A 3 52.50 -2.54 -33.95
C GLY A 3 52.59 -1.19 -33.22
N ASP A 4 53.49 -1.10 -32.23
CA ASP A 4 54.09 0.15 -31.69
C ASP A 4 53.22 1.01 -30.74
N GLY A 5 53.58 1.40 -29.51
CA GLY A 5 54.88 1.65 -28.87
C GLY A 5 54.97 3.14 -28.51
N THR A 6 55.19 3.48 -27.22
CA THR A 6 55.92 4.67 -26.66
C THR A 6 55.41 5.17 -25.29
N ASP A 7 56.39 5.59 -24.50
CA ASP A 7 56.47 5.99 -23.07
C ASP A 7 55.73 7.28 -22.65
N PRO A 8 55.60 7.55 -21.32
CA PRO A 8 54.90 8.72 -20.79
C PRO A 8 55.75 10.02 -20.84
N PRO A 9 55.11 11.21 -20.75
CA PRO A 9 55.80 12.49 -20.94
C PRO A 9 56.38 13.11 -19.65
N PRO A 10 57.27 14.12 -19.77
CA PRO A 10 58.18 14.59 -18.71
C PRO A 10 57.67 15.82 -17.92
N GLU A 11 58.27 16.06 -16.75
CA GLU A 11 58.23 17.32 -16.00
C GLU A 11 59.17 18.36 -16.63
N PHE A 12 58.72 19.63 -16.70
CA PHE A 12 59.57 20.81 -16.83
C PHE A 12 58.92 22.00 -16.10
N GLY A 13 59.70 22.64 -15.22
CA GLY A 13 59.51 24.04 -14.86
C GLY A 13 60.38 24.92 -15.76
N ASP A 14 59.98 26.19 -15.96
CA ASP A 14 60.80 27.38 -15.66
C ASP A 14 60.20 28.66 -16.30
N GLU A 15 60.29 29.72 -15.48
CA GLU A 15 60.55 31.13 -15.81
C GLU A 15 59.45 32.14 -16.21
N GLU A 16 59.57 33.27 -15.49
CA GLU A 16 58.86 34.55 -15.53
C GLU A 16 59.30 35.48 -16.67
N ALA A 17 58.48 36.53 -16.87
CA ALA A 17 58.72 37.90 -17.38
C ALA A 17 57.86 38.22 -18.63
N GLY A 18 57.03 39.27 -18.70
CA GLY A 18 56.74 40.43 -17.86
C GLY A 18 55.96 41.46 -18.72
N ASP A 19 55.43 42.52 -18.06
CA ASP A 19 54.90 43.80 -18.60
C ASP A 19 53.47 43.81 -19.22
N GLN A 20 52.45 44.63 -18.84
CA GLN A 20 52.20 45.86 -18.02
C GLN A 20 50.66 46.00 -17.80
N PRO A 21 50.09 47.04 -17.13
CA PRO A 21 50.47 47.76 -15.92
C PRO A 21 49.34 47.71 -14.84
N ALA A 22 49.70 48.18 -13.65
CA ALA A 22 48.86 48.33 -12.48
C ALA A 22 47.96 49.58 -12.55
N ASP A 23 46.66 49.40 -12.29
CA ASP A 23 45.82 50.43 -11.68
C ASP A 23 45.48 49.99 -10.26
N SER A 24 46.27 50.50 -9.32
CA SER A 24 46.00 50.43 -7.89
C SER A 24 45.20 51.67 -7.49
N GLU A 25 43.92 51.49 -7.19
CA GLU A 25 43.21 52.40 -6.27
C GLU A 25 42.72 51.59 -5.06
N ALA A 26 43.26 51.95 -3.90
CA ALA A 26 42.85 51.52 -2.59
C ALA A 26 41.40 51.98 -2.28
N PRO A 27 40.69 51.36 -1.33
CA PRO A 27 39.28 51.70 -1.09
C PRO A 27 39.19 53.08 -0.41
N PRO A 28 38.32 54.00 -0.86
CA PRO A 28 38.02 55.19 -0.09
C PRO A 28 36.95 54.88 0.97
N THR A 29 37.24 55.38 2.17
CA THR A 29 36.48 55.35 3.40
C THR A 29 35.36 56.40 3.45
N GLU A 30 34.25 56.01 4.09
CA GLU A 30 33.19 56.81 4.74
C GLU A 30 32.33 57.81 3.93
N SER A 31 31.02 57.67 4.20
CA SER A 31 29.90 58.62 4.04
C SER A 31 29.53 59.07 2.62
N ASP A 32 28.77 58.22 1.93
CA ASP A 32 27.56 58.69 1.24
C ASP A 32 26.40 57.80 1.67
N GLU A 33 25.46 58.42 2.36
CA GLU A 33 24.34 57.81 3.06
C GLU A 33 23.41 57.11 2.05
N PHE A 34 23.43 55.78 2.02
CA PHE A 34 22.46 54.99 1.25
C PHE A 34 21.08 55.23 1.87
N THR A 35 20.33 56.19 1.31
CA THR A 35 19.06 56.63 1.89
C THR A 35 18.02 55.51 1.87
N ASP A 36 17.19 55.40 2.91
CA ASP A 36 16.04 54.47 2.97
C ASP A 36 15.12 54.59 1.75
N ARG A 37 15.08 55.76 1.11
CA ARG A 37 14.34 55.99 -0.13
C ARG A 37 14.92 55.24 -1.33
N ASP A 38 16.22 55.00 -1.39
CA ASP A 38 16.88 54.26 -2.47
C ASP A 38 16.78 52.75 -2.26
N TYR A 39 16.81 52.28 -1.01
CA TYR A 39 16.46 50.89 -0.66
C TYR A 39 15.00 50.58 -0.99
N ILE A 40 14.06 51.48 -0.66
CA ILE A 40 12.65 51.33 -1.00
C ILE A 40 12.45 51.38 -2.52
N ARG A 41 13.17 52.23 -3.27
CA ARG A 41 12.98 52.31 -4.73
C ARG A 41 13.54 51.10 -5.49
N SER A 42 14.63 50.49 -5.03
CA SER A 42 15.19 49.27 -5.63
C SER A 42 14.37 48.03 -5.26
N THR A 43 13.97 47.88 -3.99
CA THR A 43 13.12 46.77 -3.54
C THR A 43 11.70 46.85 -4.13
N THR A 44 11.10 48.04 -4.26
CA THR A 44 9.72 48.14 -4.79
C THR A 44 9.64 47.87 -6.32
N ARG A 45 10.75 47.97 -7.07
CA ARG A 45 10.76 47.67 -8.52
C ARG A 45 10.89 46.17 -8.80
N GLU A 46 11.72 45.46 -8.03
CA GLU A 46 11.88 44.00 -8.15
C GLU A 46 10.63 43.25 -7.66
N TYR A 47 9.97 43.74 -6.62
CA TYR A 47 8.75 43.11 -6.10
C TYR A 47 7.47 43.45 -6.87
N LYS A 48 7.42 44.53 -7.66
CA LYS A 48 6.25 44.79 -8.51
C LYS A 48 6.14 43.77 -9.64
N GLY A 49 7.27 43.42 -10.26
CA GLY A 49 7.32 42.37 -11.28
C GLY A 49 6.99 40.99 -10.70
N LEU A 50 7.48 40.70 -9.48
CA LEU A 50 7.20 39.44 -8.79
C LEU A 50 5.76 39.36 -8.29
N ALA A 51 5.18 40.45 -7.78
CA ALA A 51 3.79 40.50 -7.33
C ALA A 51 2.81 40.44 -8.50
N GLU A 52 3.12 41.08 -9.65
CA GLU A 52 2.35 40.92 -10.88
C GLU A 52 2.52 39.51 -11.48
N ALA A 53 3.70 38.90 -11.37
CA ALA A 53 3.92 37.51 -11.80
C ALA A 53 3.24 36.49 -10.88
N VAL A 54 3.20 36.72 -9.56
CA VAL A 54 2.48 35.90 -8.57
C VAL A 54 0.97 36.12 -8.66
N ALA A 55 0.51 37.34 -8.95
CA ALA A 55 -0.90 37.60 -9.22
C ALA A 55 -1.36 36.95 -10.54
N ARG A 56 -0.55 37.02 -11.61
CA ARG A 56 -0.82 36.28 -12.85
C ARG A 56 -0.73 34.76 -12.67
N ALA A 57 0.25 34.28 -11.90
CA ALA A 57 0.36 32.85 -11.59
C ALA A 57 -0.79 32.38 -10.70
N GLY A 58 -1.28 33.23 -9.79
CA GLY A 58 -2.46 32.96 -8.97
C GLY A 58 -3.76 33.01 -9.77
N GLU A 59 -3.89 33.90 -10.75
CA GLU A 59 -5.04 33.92 -11.68
C GLU A 59 -5.00 32.73 -12.66
N GLU A 60 -3.82 32.36 -13.18
CA GLU A 60 -3.63 31.17 -14.03
C GLU A 60 -3.79 29.85 -13.25
N GLU A 61 -3.32 29.75 -12.00
CA GLU A 61 -3.54 28.57 -11.12
C GLU A 61 -4.97 28.48 -10.63
N VAL A 62 -5.67 29.61 -10.41
CA VAL A 62 -7.09 29.60 -10.04
C VAL A 62 -7.97 29.28 -11.24
N GLU A 63 -7.66 29.75 -12.45
CA GLU A 63 -8.35 29.30 -13.67
C GLU A 63 -8.04 27.84 -14.00
N GLN A 64 -6.80 27.36 -13.84
CA GLN A 64 -6.48 25.94 -14.05
C GLN A 64 -7.01 25.03 -12.93
N SER A 65 -7.07 25.48 -11.68
CA SER A 65 -7.67 24.71 -10.57
C SER A 65 -9.20 24.74 -10.59
N ALA A 66 -9.82 25.82 -11.08
CA ALA A 66 -11.26 25.87 -11.32
C ALA A 66 -11.67 24.96 -12.49
N VAL A 67 -10.79 24.76 -13.48
CA VAL A 67 -11.00 23.80 -14.58
C VAL A 67 -10.60 22.35 -14.21
N ALA A 68 -9.80 22.14 -13.16
CA ALA A 68 -9.32 20.82 -12.75
C ALA A 68 -10.07 20.15 -11.59
N ALA A 69 -11.06 20.80 -10.97
CA ALA A 69 -11.98 20.14 -10.05
C ALA A 69 -13.06 19.33 -10.80
N SER A 70 -12.61 18.37 -11.61
CA SER A 70 -13.50 17.35 -12.18
C SER A 70 -13.88 16.35 -11.08
N ILE A 71 -15.14 16.38 -10.66
CA ILE A 71 -15.74 15.29 -9.89
C ILE A 71 -15.74 14.06 -10.79
N PRO A 72 -15.13 12.93 -10.39
CA PRO A 72 -15.13 11.73 -11.23
C PRO A 72 -16.56 11.21 -11.42
N GLY A 73 -17.09 11.33 -12.64
CA GLY A 73 -18.38 10.73 -13.03
C GLY A 73 -19.37 11.64 -13.78
N VAL A 74 -19.11 12.94 -13.94
CA VAL A 74 -20.02 13.85 -14.66
C VAL A 74 -19.37 14.33 -15.96
N GLY A 75 -20.07 14.12 -17.07
CA GLY A 75 -19.61 14.54 -18.40
C GLY A 75 -19.51 16.06 -18.49
N THR A 76 -18.44 16.55 -19.10
CA THR A 76 -18.20 17.98 -19.33
C THR A 76 -19.22 18.59 -20.28
N SER A 77 -20.20 19.32 -19.75
CA SER A 77 -20.89 20.40 -20.46
C SER A 77 -20.42 21.75 -19.91
N VAL A 78 -20.22 22.71 -20.81
CA VAL A 78 -19.79 24.08 -20.47
C VAL A 78 -20.91 24.72 -19.65
N VAL A 79 -20.65 24.94 -18.37
CA VAL A 79 -21.54 25.59 -17.40
C VAL A 79 -21.67 27.06 -17.77
N GLY A 80 -22.85 27.47 -18.26
CA GLY A 80 -23.14 28.86 -18.59
C GLY A 80 -23.35 29.68 -17.31
N PHE A 81 -23.17 31.00 -17.38
CA PHE A 81 -23.39 31.92 -16.25
C PHE A 81 -24.83 31.89 -15.68
N GLU A 82 -25.75 31.16 -16.32
CA GLU A 82 -27.12 30.91 -15.90
C GLU A 82 -27.22 29.83 -14.78
N ASP A 83 -26.21 28.96 -14.64
CA ASP A 83 -26.16 27.88 -13.63
C ASP A 83 -25.92 28.37 -12.19
N VAL A 84 -25.58 29.65 -12.00
CA VAL A 84 -25.29 30.22 -10.67
C VAL A 84 -26.55 30.74 -9.96
N THR A 85 -27.72 30.71 -10.61
CA THR A 85 -28.97 31.28 -10.04
C THR A 85 -30.18 30.34 -10.00
N GLY A 86 -30.04 29.07 -10.38
CA GLY A 86 -31.10 28.07 -10.26
C GLY A 86 -30.72 27.00 -9.23
N VAL A 87 -31.59 26.75 -8.25
CA VAL A 87 -31.68 25.40 -7.70
C VAL A 87 -32.15 24.54 -8.86
N GLU A 88 -31.24 23.85 -9.55
CA GLU A 88 -31.64 22.74 -10.41
C GLU A 88 -32.39 21.78 -9.48
N GLU A 89 -33.71 21.70 -9.63
CA GLU A 89 -34.48 20.58 -9.10
C GLU A 89 -33.91 19.34 -9.81
N GLU A 90 -32.96 18.67 -9.16
CA GLU A 90 -32.42 17.38 -9.61
C GLU A 90 -33.60 16.48 -9.97
N ASP A 91 -33.67 16.09 -11.25
CA ASP A 91 -34.79 15.32 -11.79
C ASP A 91 -35.07 14.09 -10.90
N PRO A 92 -36.28 13.96 -10.31
CA PRO A 92 -36.61 12.85 -9.43
C PRO A 92 -36.34 11.48 -10.05
N GLU A 93 -36.46 11.36 -11.38
CA GLU A 93 -36.13 10.12 -12.11
C GLU A 93 -34.62 9.83 -12.09
N GLN A 94 -33.77 10.85 -12.19
CA GLN A 94 -32.31 10.70 -12.11
C GLN A 94 -31.87 10.31 -10.70
N ILE A 95 -32.44 10.94 -9.66
CA ILE A 95 -32.19 10.56 -8.26
C ILE A 95 -32.58 9.10 -8.03
N GLU A 96 -33.75 8.67 -8.52
CA GLU A 96 -34.20 7.29 -8.37
C GLU A 96 -33.29 6.30 -9.11
N GLN A 97 -32.82 6.65 -10.31
CA GLN A 97 -31.87 5.83 -11.08
C GLN A 97 -30.53 5.67 -10.36
N ILE A 98 -29.97 6.75 -9.80
CA ILE A 98 -28.73 6.74 -9.01
C ILE A 98 -28.91 5.88 -7.76
N ASP A 99 -30.03 6.05 -7.04
CA ASP A 99 -30.34 5.26 -5.86
C ASP A 99 -30.49 3.77 -6.18
N ARG A 100 -31.15 3.43 -7.29
CA ARG A 100 -31.31 2.05 -7.76
C ARG A 100 -29.96 1.44 -8.15
N ALA A 101 -29.12 2.19 -8.86
CA ALA A 101 -27.76 1.77 -9.20
C ALA A 101 -26.95 1.50 -7.92
N ARG A 102 -26.98 2.42 -6.94
CA ARG A 102 -26.29 2.28 -5.66
C ARG A 102 -26.77 1.08 -4.83
N ARG A 103 -28.09 0.84 -4.80
CA ARG A 103 -28.67 -0.34 -4.14
C ARG A 103 -28.25 -1.64 -4.83
N SER A 104 -28.24 -1.66 -6.16
CA SER A 104 -27.80 -2.82 -6.93
C SER A 104 -26.32 -3.12 -6.74
N GLU A 105 -25.49 -2.09 -6.66
CA GLU A 105 -24.06 -2.21 -6.37
C GLU A 105 -23.83 -2.70 -4.94
N LEU A 106 -24.54 -2.15 -3.96
CA LEU A 106 -24.48 -2.59 -2.58
C LEU A 106 -24.92 -4.06 -2.44
N ALA A 107 -25.99 -4.46 -3.12
CA ALA A 107 -26.46 -5.83 -3.14
C ALA A 107 -25.43 -6.78 -3.76
N LEU A 108 -24.81 -6.38 -4.87
CA LEU A 108 -23.75 -7.16 -5.52
C LEU A 108 -22.53 -7.33 -4.61
N ARG A 109 -22.14 -6.26 -3.90
CA ARG A 109 -21.10 -6.33 -2.87
C ARG A 109 -21.49 -7.36 -1.83
N ILE A 110 -22.60 -7.17 -1.11
CA ILE A 110 -23.02 -8.10 -0.05
C ILE A 110 -23.08 -9.56 -0.56
N ALA A 111 -23.63 -9.79 -1.75
CA ALA A 111 -23.74 -11.13 -2.34
C ALA A 111 -22.37 -11.76 -2.61
N THR A 112 -21.45 -11.03 -3.24
CA THR A 112 -20.09 -11.53 -3.55
C THR A 112 -19.29 -11.79 -2.27
N GLY A 113 -19.38 -10.91 -1.27
CA GLY A 113 -18.72 -11.09 0.02
C GLY A 113 -19.24 -12.33 0.76
N LEU A 114 -20.56 -12.50 0.84
CA LEU A 114 -21.17 -13.69 1.45
C LEU A 114 -20.82 -14.97 0.70
N ALA A 115 -20.75 -14.93 -0.63
CA ALA A 115 -20.33 -16.08 -1.43
C ALA A 115 -18.88 -16.49 -1.13
N VAL A 116 -17.95 -15.54 -1.05
CA VAL A 116 -16.54 -15.81 -0.70
C VAL A 116 -16.43 -16.40 0.70
N VAL A 117 -17.13 -15.82 1.68
CA VAL A 117 -17.15 -16.33 3.07
C VAL A 117 -17.75 -17.74 3.12
N ALA A 118 -18.86 -17.98 2.42
CA ALA A 118 -19.51 -19.29 2.37
C ALA A 118 -18.60 -20.35 1.73
N VAL A 119 -17.92 -20.02 0.63
CA VAL A 119 -16.95 -20.93 -0.01
C VAL A 119 -15.75 -21.15 0.90
N PHE A 120 -15.25 -20.12 1.59
CA PHE A 120 -14.16 -20.25 2.54
C PHE A 120 -14.51 -21.24 3.67
N PHE A 121 -15.61 -21.02 4.39
CA PHE A 121 -16.03 -21.91 5.48
C PHE A 121 -16.47 -23.28 4.98
N GLY A 122 -17.08 -23.36 3.78
CA GLY A 122 -17.41 -24.63 3.13
C GLY A 122 -16.15 -25.44 2.79
N SER A 123 -15.10 -24.79 2.30
CA SER A 123 -13.81 -25.43 2.03
C SER A 123 -13.08 -25.85 3.32
N LEU A 124 -13.20 -25.05 4.39
CA LEU A 124 -12.67 -25.39 5.71
C LEU A 124 -13.36 -26.63 6.28
N TYR A 125 -14.68 -26.69 6.15
CA TYR A 125 -15.48 -27.86 6.55
C TYR A 125 -15.16 -29.11 5.72
N ALA A 126 -14.90 -28.95 4.42
CA ALA A 126 -14.52 -30.06 3.55
C ALA A 126 -13.14 -30.65 3.89
N GLY A 127 -12.26 -29.88 4.55
CA GLY A 127 -10.99 -30.33 5.10
C GLY A 127 -9.79 -29.51 4.65
N ALA A 128 -8.65 -29.75 5.30
CA ALA A 128 -7.42 -28.99 5.17
C ALA A 128 -6.96 -28.74 3.72
N LEU A 129 -7.09 -29.77 2.86
CA LEU A 129 -6.70 -29.67 1.45
C LEU A 129 -7.56 -28.64 0.71
N TRP A 130 -8.87 -28.67 0.89
CA TRP A 130 -9.81 -27.82 0.15
C TRP A 130 -9.65 -26.36 0.52
N VAL A 131 -9.55 -26.04 1.81
CA VAL A 131 -9.27 -24.66 2.25
C VAL A 131 -7.90 -24.19 1.80
N THR A 132 -6.88 -25.04 1.81
CA THR A 132 -5.55 -24.68 1.31
C THR A 132 -5.58 -24.37 -0.18
N LEU A 133 -6.27 -25.19 -0.99
CA LEU A 133 -6.42 -24.94 -2.43
C LEU A 133 -7.20 -23.64 -2.70
N PHE A 134 -8.29 -23.41 -1.96
CA PHE A 134 -9.09 -22.20 -2.10
C PHE A 134 -8.28 -20.95 -1.74
N VAL A 135 -7.59 -20.95 -0.59
CA VAL A 135 -6.72 -19.83 -0.18
C VAL A 135 -5.56 -19.66 -1.16
N SER A 136 -4.95 -20.74 -1.65
CA SER A 136 -3.90 -20.67 -2.68
C SER A 136 -4.38 -19.98 -3.94
N LEU A 137 -5.62 -20.23 -4.38
CA LEU A 137 -6.22 -19.53 -5.51
C LEU A 137 -6.37 -18.04 -5.24
N LEU A 138 -6.90 -17.64 -4.07
CA LEU A 138 -7.02 -16.23 -3.70
C LEU A 138 -5.65 -15.53 -3.67
N ILE A 139 -4.64 -16.20 -3.12
CA ILE A 139 -3.26 -15.70 -3.06
C ILE A 139 -2.64 -15.53 -4.46
N LEU A 140 -2.89 -16.47 -5.38
CA LEU A 140 -2.45 -16.33 -6.77
C LEU A 140 -3.11 -15.14 -7.46
N VAL A 141 -4.41 -14.92 -7.23
CA VAL A 141 -5.12 -13.74 -7.75
C VAL A 141 -4.53 -12.46 -7.15
N ALA A 142 -4.32 -12.41 -5.84
CA ALA A 142 -3.73 -11.25 -5.15
C ALA A 142 -2.32 -10.90 -5.67
N VAL A 143 -1.46 -11.91 -5.90
CA VAL A 143 -0.13 -11.71 -6.50
C VAL A 143 -0.25 -11.22 -7.96
N ALA A 144 -1.21 -11.76 -8.72
CA ALA A 144 -1.46 -11.31 -10.08
C ALA A 144 -1.96 -9.85 -10.14
N GLU A 145 -2.83 -9.44 -9.21
CA GLU A 145 -3.26 -8.04 -9.06
C GLU A 145 -2.10 -7.13 -8.71
N PHE A 146 -1.28 -7.50 -7.71
CA PHE A 146 -0.09 -6.74 -7.35
C PHE A 146 0.86 -6.57 -8.55
N TYR A 147 1.13 -7.65 -9.30
CA TYR A 147 1.97 -7.56 -10.50
C TYR A 147 1.35 -6.72 -11.60
N GLN A 148 0.02 -6.73 -11.77
CA GLN A 148 -0.65 -5.84 -12.71
C GLN A 148 -0.57 -4.38 -12.27
N ALA A 149 -0.76 -4.10 -10.99
CA ALA A 149 -0.66 -2.77 -10.42
C ALA A 149 0.73 -2.15 -10.66
N VAL A 150 1.80 -2.86 -10.31
CA VAL A 150 3.17 -2.35 -10.52
C VAL A 150 3.55 -2.25 -12.01
N ARG A 151 2.92 -3.05 -12.89
CA ARG A 151 3.09 -2.90 -14.35
C ARG A 151 2.53 -1.59 -14.88
N ARG A 152 1.41 -1.11 -14.33
CA ARG A 152 0.79 0.15 -14.77
C ARG A 152 1.68 1.36 -14.51
N VAL A 153 2.58 1.27 -13.54
CA VAL A 153 3.54 2.34 -13.19
C VAL A 153 4.95 2.11 -13.77
N GLY A 154 5.09 1.18 -14.72
CA GLY A 154 6.32 1.00 -15.49
C GLY A 154 7.28 -0.10 -15.02
N PHE A 155 6.98 -0.80 -13.92
CA PHE A 155 7.77 -2.00 -13.55
C PHE A 155 7.42 -3.19 -14.45
N THR A 156 8.36 -4.11 -14.61
CA THR A 156 8.20 -5.35 -15.37
C THR A 156 8.47 -6.57 -14.48
N PRO A 157 7.58 -6.86 -13.51
CA PRO A 157 7.72 -8.04 -12.67
C PRO A 157 7.78 -9.31 -13.53
N LEU A 158 8.60 -10.27 -13.12
CA LEU A 158 8.74 -11.56 -13.79
C LEU A 158 7.60 -12.49 -13.34
N ALA A 159 6.36 -12.17 -13.73
CA ALA A 159 5.16 -12.90 -13.30
C ALA A 159 5.22 -14.40 -13.65
N PHE A 160 5.91 -14.79 -14.73
CA PHE A 160 6.12 -16.19 -15.10
C PHE A 160 7.07 -16.95 -14.15
N ILE A 161 7.86 -16.24 -13.33
CA ILE A 161 8.63 -16.81 -12.21
C ILE A 161 7.85 -16.64 -10.90
N GLY A 162 7.32 -15.44 -10.68
CA GLY A 162 6.63 -15.08 -9.44
C GLY A 162 5.36 -15.87 -9.16
N LEU A 163 4.49 -16.11 -10.16
CA LEU A 163 3.25 -16.87 -9.97
C LEU A 163 3.50 -18.36 -9.70
N PRO A 164 4.38 -19.07 -10.45
CA PRO A 164 4.80 -20.41 -10.06
C PRO A 164 5.50 -20.43 -8.69
N GLY A 165 6.31 -19.41 -8.38
CA GLY A 165 6.92 -19.25 -7.06
C GLY A 165 5.89 -19.14 -5.94
N ALA A 166 4.82 -18.36 -6.14
CA ALA A 166 3.71 -18.23 -5.20
C ALA A 166 2.97 -19.56 -4.97
N ALA A 167 2.69 -20.30 -6.04
CA ALA A 167 2.11 -21.64 -5.95
C ALA A 167 3.06 -22.62 -5.23
N ALA A 168 4.36 -22.56 -5.54
CA ALA A 168 5.37 -23.39 -4.91
C ALA A 168 5.53 -23.09 -3.41
N VAL A 169 5.41 -21.82 -2.97
CA VAL A 169 5.39 -21.46 -1.55
C VAL A 169 4.24 -22.16 -0.83
N MET A 170 3.02 -22.10 -1.38
CA MET A 170 1.86 -22.75 -0.76
C MET A 170 2.00 -24.27 -0.74
N TYR A 171 2.52 -24.87 -1.83
CA TYR A 171 2.79 -26.30 -1.90
C TYR A 171 3.88 -26.75 -0.91
N VAL A 172 5.01 -26.04 -0.84
CA VAL A 172 6.11 -26.37 0.07
C VAL A 172 5.69 -26.19 1.53
N ALA A 173 4.89 -25.15 1.83
CA ALA A 173 4.31 -24.99 3.15
C ALA A 173 3.36 -26.13 3.53
N TRP A 174 2.62 -26.66 2.55
CA TRP A 174 1.81 -27.86 2.73
C TRP A 174 2.69 -29.09 2.97
N ASP A 175 3.65 -29.38 2.10
CA ASP A 175 4.42 -30.61 2.14
C ASP A 175 5.44 -30.66 3.29
N SER A 176 6.22 -29.59 3.44
CA SER A 176 7.41 -29.51 4.28
C SER A 176 7.33 -28.46 5.40
N GLY A 177 6.23 -27.70 5.47
CA GLY A 177 5.98 -26.68 6.49
C GLY A 177 6.55 -25.28 6.15
N PRO A 178 6.12 -24.23 6.87
CA PRO A 178 6.47 -22.84 6.53
C PRO A 178 7.97 -22.52 6.58
N ALA A 179 8.76 -23.23 7.40
CA ALA A 179 10.21 -23.01 7.47
C ALA A 179 10.93 -23.34 6.15
N ALA A 180 10.38 -24.25 5.34
CA ALA A 180 10.98 -24.67 4.08
C ALA A 180 10.76 -23.66 2.92
N VAL A 181 9.83 -22.71 3.07
CA VAL A 181 9.49 -21.75 2.00
C VAL A 181 10.65 -20.81 1.63
N GLY A 182 11.63 -20.65 2.53
CA GLY A 182 12.86 -19.88 2.25
C GLY A 182 13.63 -20.42 1.04
N GLY A 183 13.60 -21.73 0.80
CA GLY A 183 14.21 -22.34 -0.38
C GLY A 183 13.51 -21.92 -1.69
N VAL A 184 12.19 -21.78 -1.66
CA VAL A 184 11.42 -21.27 -2.81
C VAL A 184 11.76 -19.81 -3.07
N LEU A 185 11.87 -18.99 -2.03
CA LEU A 185 12.24 -17.59 -2.17
C LEU A 185 13.66 -17.44 -2.76
N ALA A 186 14.62 -18.24 -2.29
CA ALA A 186 15.96 -18.30 -2.85
C ALA A 186 15.95 -18.71 -4.33
N ALA A 187 15.13 -19.69 -4.71
CA ALA A 187 14.95 -20.10 -6.10
C ALA A 187 14.35 -18.97 -6.96
N VAL A 188 13.33 -18.25 -6.46
CA VAL A 188 12.75 -17.10 -7.17
C VAL A 188 13.80 -16.00 -7.40
N ILE A 189 14.61 -15.68 -6.39
CA ILE A 189 15.71 -14.71 -6.51
C ILE A 189 16.72 -15.17 -7.57
N LEU A 190 17.18 -16.42 -7.48
CA LEU A 190 18.17 -16.99 -8.40
C LEU A 190 17.66 -17.00 -9.84
N LEU A 191 16.46 -17.53 -10.09
CA LEU A 191 15.87 -17.62 -11.42
C LEU A 191 15.61 -16.23 -12.01
N SER A 192 15.20 -15.27 -11.18
CA SER A 192 15.01 -13.89 -11.62
C SER A 192 16.34 -13.24 -12.01
N GLY A 193 17.39 -13.45 -11.22
CA GLY A 193 18.75 -13.00 -11.55
C GLY A 193 19.26 -13.60 -12.85
N LEU A 194 19.16 -14.92 -13.02
CA LEU A 194 19.57 -15.62 -14.24
C LEU A 194 18.81 -15.12 -15.47
N PHE A 195 17.51 -14.87 -15.35
CA PHE A 195 16.71 -14.32 -16.44
C PHE A 195 17.23 -12.95 -16.89
N PHE A 196 17.55 -12.05 -15.96
CA PHE A 196 18.06 -10.72 -16.31
C PHE A 196 19.49 -10.75 -16.87
N VAL A 197 20.34 -11.68 -16.40
CA VAL A 197 21.66 -11.92 -16.98
C VAL A 197 21.53 -12.37 -18.44
N ALA A 198 20.61 -13.29 -18.73
CA ALA A 198 20.42 -13.82 -20.08
C ALA A 198 19.70 -12.85 -21.03
N ALA A 199 18.72 -12.09 -20.55
CA ALA A 199 17.84 -11.27 -21.37
C ALA A 199 18.35 -9.84 -21.63
N GLY A 200 19.42 -9.40 -20.97
CA GLY A 200 20.03 -8.08 -21.20
C GLY A 200 19.07 -6.91 -21.00
N ARG A 201 18.24 -6.95 -19.95
CA ARG A 201 17.17 -5.96 -19.73
C ARG A 201 17.55 -4.83 -18.79
N ASN A 202 16.87 -3.69 -18.97
CA ASN A 202 16.99 -2.51 -18.13
C ASN A 202 16.36 -2.73 -16.74
N TYR A 203 16.93 -2.07 -15.73
CA TYR A 203 16.44 -2.05 -14.35
C TYR A 203 16.24 -3.43 -13.68
N PRO A 204 17.24 -4.35 -13.75
CA PRO A 204 17.11 -5.69 -13.18
C PRO A 204 16.82 -5.66 -11.68
N LEU A 205 17.46 -4.77 -10.93
CA LEU A 205 17.28 -4.65 -9.48
C LEU A 205 15.81 -4.37 -9.11
N ALA A 206 15.20 -3.37 -9.75
CA ALA A 206 13.82 -2.99 -9.48
C ALA A 206 12.83 -4.12 -9.81
N ASN A 207 13.00 -4.75 -10.98
CA ASN A 207 12.11 -5.81 -11.45
C ASN A 207 12.23 -7.11 -10.65
N ILE A 208 13.45 -7.48 -10.26
CA ILE A 208 13.69 -8.60 -9.32
C ILE A 208 13.06 -8.24 -7.97
N GLY A 209 13.30 -7.03 -7.46
CA GLY A 209 12.77 -6.54 -6.20
C GLY A 209 11.25 -6.65 -6.10
N VAL A 210 10.50 -6.13 -7.09
CA VAL A 210 9.03 -6.24 -7.09
C VAL A 210 8.55 -7.68 -7.27
N THR A 211 9.27 -8.51 -8.04
CA THR A 211 8.91 -9.92 -8.22
C THR A 211 9.03 -10.66 -6.88
N VAL A 212 10.17 -10.51 -6.21
CA VAL A 212 10.46 -11.12 -4.92
C VAL A 212 9.52 -10.58 -3.84
N LEU A 213 9.26 -9.26 -3.83
CA LEU A 213 8.32 -8.66 -2.88
C LEU A 213 6.92 -9.26 -3.02
N GLY A 214 6.42 -9.45 -4.25
CA GLY A 214 5.10 -10.07 -4.46
C GLY A 214 5.00 -11.48 -3.88
N VAL A 215 6.09 -12.27 -3.94
CA VAL A 215 6.14 -13.62 -3.35
C VAL A 215 6.40 -13.58 -1.83
N ALA A 216 7.31 -12.72 -1.36
CA ALA A 216 7.66 -12.65 0.05
C ALA A 216 6.54 -12.05 0.92
N TRP A 217 5.77 -11.11 0.36
CA TRP A 217 4.73 -10.43 1.11
C TRP A 217 3.44 -11.25 1.15
N VAL A 218 2.95 -11.74 0.01
CA VAL A 218 1.61 -12.32 -0.05
C VAL A 218 1.63 -13.83 0.26
N PRO A 219 2.21 -14.72 -0.58
CA PRO A 219 2.17 -16.15 -0.33
C PRO A 219 3.03 -16.61 0.86
N VAL A 220 4.20 -16.00 1.13
CA VAL A 220 5.01 -16.42 2.30
C VAL A 220 4.27 -16.12 3.61
N LEU A 221 3.64 -14.95 3.75
CA LEU A 221 2.86 -14.66 4.96
C LEU A 221 1.59 -15.52 5.04
N ALA A 222 0.89 -15.72 3.93
CA ALA A 222 -0.28 -16.61 3.88
C ALA A 222 0.07 -18.09 4.15
N SER A 223 1.31 -18.52 3.87
CA SER A 223 1.75 -19.91 4.06
C SER A 223 1.67 -20.38 5.51
N PHE A 224 1.74 -19.46 6.48
CA PHE A 224 1.56 -19.75 7.90
C PHE A 224 0.12 -20.17 8.27
N ALA A 225 -0.85 -19.96 7.38
CA ALA A 225 -2.20 -20.50 7.57
C ALA A 225 -2.27 -22.02 7.33
N VAL A 226 -1.33 -22.58 6.56
CA VAL A 226 -1.38 -24.01 6.17
C VAL A 226 -1.31 -24.95 7.38
N PRO A 227 -0.38 -24.77 8.36
CA PRO A 227 -0.42 -25.55 9.59
C PRO A 227 -1.72 -25.40 10.39
N ILE A 228 -2.31 -24.20 10.39
CA ILE A 228 -3.59 -23.95 11.08
C ILE A 228 -4.70 -24.77 10.45
N PHE A 229 -4.78 -24.79 9.11
CA PHE A 229 -5.76 -25.58 8.36
C PHE A 229 -5.58 -27.09 8.53
N ARG A 230 -4.35 -27.54 8.78
CA ARG A 230 -4.01 -28.95 8.98
C ARG A 230 -4.16 -29.42 10.43
N SER A 231 -4.33 -28.50 11.37
CA SER A 231 -4.53 -28.85 12.78
C SER A 231 -5.85 -29.60 12.99
N PRO A 232 -5.94 -30.49 13.99
CA PRO A 232 -7.21 -31.11 14.36
C PRO A 232 -8.30 -30.08 14.71
N GLU A 233 -7.86 -28.93 15.22
CA GLU A 233 -8.70 -27.82 15.69
C GLU A 233 -8.87 -26.71 14.64
N ALA A 234 -8.64 -27.03 13.36
CA ALA A 234 -8.63 -26.08 12.26
C ALA A 234 -9.88 -25.20 12.22
N TRP A 235 -11.05 -25.78 12.52
CA TRP A 235 -12.31 -25.04 12.58
C TRP A 235 -12.26 -23.91 13.61
N ALA A 236 -11.92 -24.22 14.86
CA ALA A 236 -11.89 -23.25 15.94
C ALA A 236 -10.80 -22.19 15.75
N LEU A 237 -9.58 -22.62 15.43
CA LEU A 237 -8.42 -21.73 15.28
C LEU A 237 -8.57 -20.79 14.08
N THR A 238 -9.08 -21.29 12.95
CA THR A 238 -9.32 -20.47 11.75
C THR A 238 -10.48 -19.51 11.99
N THR A 239 -11.57 -19.97 12.61
CA THR A 239 -12.73 -19.12 12.92
C THR A 239 -12.34 -17.99 13.86
N ALA A 240 -11.57 -18.28 14.92
CA ALA A 240 -11.10 -17.26 15.84
C ALA A 240 -10.25 -16.20 15.15
N LEU A 241 -9.30 -16.61 14.31
CA LEU A 241 -8.48 -15.71 13.50
C LEU A 241 -9.34 -14.80 12.62
N VAL A 242 -10.26 -15.38 11.84
CA VAL A 242 -11.11 -14.63 10.92
C VAL A 242 -12.05 -13.67 11.64
N VAL A 243 -12.74 -14.15 12.68
CA VAL A 243 -13.71 -13.34 13.43
C VAL A 243 -13.03 -12.22 14.19
N LEU A 244 -11.91 -12.48 14.87
CA LEU A 244 -11.22 -11.44 15.64
C LEU A 244 -10.59 -10.37 14.72
N THR A 245 -10.06 -10.77 13.55
CA THR A 245 -9.54 -9.83 12.56
C THR A 245 -10.66 -8.97 11.99
N ALA A 246 -11.75 -9.57 11.52
CA ALA A 246 -12.89 -8.83 10.99
C ALA A 246 -13.53 -7.91 12.04
N LEU A 247 -13.64 -8.38 13.30
CA LEU A 247 -14.15 -7.57 14.40
C LEU A 247 -13.23 -6.38 14.69
N ASN A 248 -11.90 -6.56 14.60
CA ASN A 248 -10.95 -5.48 14.78
C ASN A 248 -11.16 -4.36 13.75
N ASP A 249 -11.33 -4.71 12.47
CA ASP A 249 -11.56 -3.73 11.40
C ASP A 249 -12.90 -3.01 11.57
N ILE A 250 -13.97 -3.75 11.88
CA ILE A 250 -15.31 -3.18 12.11
C ILE A 250 -15.27 -2.22 13.31
N ALA A 251 -14.60 -2.62 14.39
CA ALA A 251 -14.47 -1.78 15.58
C ALA A 251 -13.59 -0.55 15.31
N ALA A 252 -12.48 -0.70 14.58
CA ALA A 252 -11.59 0.39 14.19
C ALA A 252 -12.33 1.44 13.35
N PHE A 253 -13.12 0.99 12.38
CA PHE A 253 -13.96 1.87 11.57
C PHE A 253 -15.04 2.57 12.42
N SER A 254 -15.75 1.82 13.27
CA SER A 254 -16.88 2.35 14.05
C SER A 254 -16.44 3.39 15.08
N TYR A 255 -15.40 3.08 15.87
CA TYR A 255 -14.84 4.01 16.85
C TYR A 255 -14.05 5.13 16.18
N GLY A 256 -13.36 4.83 15.06
CA GLY A 256 -12.62 5.83 14.31
C GLY A 256 -13.53 6.89 13.69
N ARG A 257 -14.73 6.50 13.22
CA ARG A 257 -15.72 7.43 12.66
C ARG A 257 -16.43 8.28 13.73
N THR A 258 -16.68 7.72 14.91
CA THR A 258 -17.48 8.37 15.96
C THR A 258 -16.65 9.21 16.92
N LEU A 259 -15.45 8.75 17.28
CA LEU A 259 -14.59 9.37 18.29
C LEU A 259 -13.24 9.84 17.73
N GLY A 260 -12.93 9.53 16.46
CA GLY A 260 -11.64 9.81 15.85
C GLY A 260 -11.35 11.29 15.75
N LYS A 261 -10.24 11.71 16.35
CA LYS A 261 -9.74 13.09 16.27
C LYS A 261 -8.29 13.11 15.77
N ARG A 262 -7.48 12.16 16.23
CA ARG A 262 -6.07 12.07 15.88
C ARG A 262 -5.85 11.03 14.78
N ARG A 263 -5.42 11.47 13.60
CA ARG A 263 -5.01 10.58 12.50
C ARG A 263 -3.75 9.81 12.90
N MET A 264 -3.75 8.50 12.61
CA MET A 264 -2.64 7.60 12.92
C MET A 264 -1.54 7.68 11.86
N ALA A 265 -1.90 7.65 10.58
CA ALA A 265 -0.95 7.67 9.46
C ALA A 265 -1.49 8.56 8.33
N PRO A 266 -1.44 9.91 8.48
CA PRO A 266 -2.10 10.84 7.57
C PRO A 266 -1.72 10.68 6.10
N ASN A 267 -0.46 10.36 5.82
CA ASN A 267 0.07 10.24 4.46
C ASN A 267 -0.23 8.87 3.82
N LEU A 268 -0.55 7.85 4.62
CA LEU A 268 -0.79 6.49 4.13
C LEU A 268 -2.29 6.18 4.07
N SER A 269 -2.96 6.42 5.19
CA SER A 269 -4.37 6.13 5.41
C SER A 269 -5.02 7.28 6.20
N PRO A 270 -5.57 8.31 5.51
CA PRO A 270 -6.08 9.52 6.16
C PRO A 270 -7.28 9.27 7.07
N ASN A 271 -7.97 8.13 6.89
CA ASN A 271 -9.17 7.76 7.64
C ASN A 271 -8.85 6.94 8.91
N LYS A 272 -7.61 6.45 9.09
CA LYS A 272 -7.25 5.69 10.29
C LYS A 272 -6.92 6.64 11.44
N THR A 273 -7.54 6.42 12.59
CA THR A 273 -7.38 7.26 13.79
C THR A 273 -6.85 6.46 14.97
N VAL A 274 -6.17 7.15 15.89
CA VAL A 274 -5.64 6.55 17.12
C VAL A 274 -6.78 6.08 18.02
N GLU A 275 -7.86 6.85 18.11
CA GLU A 275 -9.04 6.48 18.89
C GLU A 275 -9.74 5.25 18.32
N GLY A 276 -9.80 5.13 16.99
CA GLY A 276 -10.30 3.94 16.31
C GLY A 276 -9.50 2.69 16.67
N PHE A 277 -8.17 2.77 16.61
CA PHE A 277 -7.29 1.67 17.00
C PHE A 277 -7.42 1.27 18.47
N LEU A 278 -7.48 2.23 19.39
CA LEU A 278 -7.65 1.95 20.81
C LEU A 278 -9.02 1.31 21.10
N GLY A 279 -10.08 1.83 20.48
CA GLY A 279 -11.43 1.26 20.58
C GLY A 279 -11.47 -0.17 20.02
N ALA A 280 -10.87 -0.39 18.85
CA ALA A 280 -10.75 -1.71 18.25
C ALA A 280 -10.01 -2.69 19.15
N THR A 281 -8.89 -2.27 19.73
CA THR A 281 -8.10 -3.10 20.65
C THR A 281 -8.94 -3.56 21.84
N VAL A 282 -9.66 -2.65 22.48
CA VAL A 282 -10.53 -3.00 23.62
C VAL A 282 -11.62 -3.99 23.21
N ILE A 283 -12.31 -3.75 22.09
CA ILE A 283 -13.39 -4.62 21.63
C ILE A 283 -12.88 -6.01 21.22
N THR A 284 -11.78 -6.07 20.47
CA THR A 284 -11.19 -7.34 20.04
C THR A 284 -10.68 -8.14 21.24
N VAL A 285 -10.02 -7.51 22.22
CA VAL A 285 -9.58 -8.19 23.46
C VAL A 285 -10.76 -8.70 24.27
N LEU A 286 -11.84 -7.93 24.41
CA LEU A 286 -13.07 -8.40 25.07
C LEU A 286 -13.68 -9.60 24.33
N ALA A 287 -13.66 -9.61 23.00
CA ALA A 287 -14.09 -10.77 22.23
C ALA A 287 -13.19 -11.99 22.47
N GLY A 288 -11.87 -11.81 22.57
CA GLY A 288 -10.93 -12.86 22.98
C GLY A 288 -11.24 -13.42 24.37
N VAL A 289 -11.58 -12.56 25.33
CA VAL A 289 -12.06 -12.97 26.67
C VAL A 289 -13.33 -13.82 26.54
N VAL A 290 -14.32 -13.37 25.77
CA VAL A 290 -15.59 -14.08 25.59
C VAL A 290 -15.36 -15.45 24.97
N VAL A 291 -14.59 -15.51 23.88
CA VAL A 291 -14.25 -16.77 23.19
C VAL A 291 -13.60 -17.76 24.15
N GLY A 292 -12.57 -17.33 24.88
CA GLY A 292 -11.80 -18.21 25.76
C GLY A 292 -12.46 -18.53 27.11
N ARG A 293 -13.28 -17.63 27.66
CA ARG A 293 -13.93 -17.82 28.98
C ARG A 293 -15.17 -18.71 28.90
N PHE A 294 -15.91 -18.61 27.80
CA PHE A 294 -17.17 -19.33 27.59
C PHE A 294 -17.01 -20.57 26.69
N GLY A 295 -15.79 -20.88 26.24
CA GLY A 295 -15.53 -22.09 25.45
C GLY A 295 -16.23 -22.08 24.10
N LEU A 296 -16.40 -20.90 23.47
CA LEU A 296 -17.13 -20.81 22.20
C LEU A 296 -16.36 -21.44 21.03
N LEU A 297 -15.03 -21.48 21.14
CA LEU A 297 -14.11 -22.04 20.13
C LEU A 297 -13.00 -22.84 20.85
N GLU A 298 -13.36 -23.96 21.47
CA GLU A 298 -12.38 -24.90 22.03
C GLU A 298 -11.36 -25.32 20.95
N PRO A 299 -10.06 -25.41 21.25
CA PRO A 299 -9.43 -25.45 22.58
C PRO A 299 -8.97 -24.08 23.13
N LEU A 300 -9.43 -22.96 22.56
CA LEU A 300 -8.99 -21.63 23.01
C LEU A 300 -9.38 -21.41 24.48
N THR A 301 -8.37 -21.18 25.31
CA THR A 301 -8.52 -20.82 26.71
C THR A 301 -8.64 -19.31 26.84
N LEU A 302 -8.99 -18.81 28.03
CA LEU A 302 -8.95 -17.38 28.32
C LEU A 302 -7.59 -16.75 27.99
N GLN A 303 -6.49 -17.43 28.32
CA GLN A 303 -5.14 -16.90 28.09
C GLN A 303 -4.82 -16.81 26.60
N SER A 304 -5.09 -17.89 25.85
CA SER A 304 -4.80 -17.92 24.42
C SER A 304 -5.75 -17.05 23.60
N GLY A 305 -7.03 -16.95 23.98
CA GLY A 305 -8.01 -16.06 23.37
C GLY A 305 -7.64 -14.58 23.54
N VAL A 306 -7.22 -14.17 24.75
CA VAL A 306 -6.73 -12.81 25.01
C VAL A 306 -5.42 -12.53 24.27
N ALA A 307 -4.46 -13.47 24.30
CA ALA A 307 -3.19 -13.32 23.60
C ALA A 307 -3.38 -13.16 22.09
N LEU A 308 -4.24 -14.00 21.49
CA LEU A 308 -4.58 -13.93 20.07
C LEU A 308 -5.23 -12.58 19.73
N ALA A 309 -6.23 -12.17 20.50
CA ALA A 309 -6.94 -10.91 20.28
C ALA A 309 -6.04 -9.68 20.42
N ALA A 310 -5.17 -9.65 21.44
CA ALA A 310 -4.21 -8.58 21.65
C ALA A 310 -3.20 -8.50 20.49
N ALA A 311 -2.71 -9.66 20.02
CA ALA A 311 -1.77 -9.72 18.91
C ALA A 311 -2.41 -9.28 17.59
N ILE A 312 -3.62 -9.78 17.26
CA ILE A 312 -4.38 -9.35 16.08
C ILE A 312 -4.62 -7.83 16.11
N SER A 313 -4.97 -7.28 17.27
CA SER A 313 -5.23 -5.84 17.42
C SER A 313 -4.04 -4.95 17.07
N VAL A 314 -2.81 -5.48 17.12
CA VAL A 314 -1.60 -4.77 16.72
C VAL A 314 -1.26 -5.05 15.27
N PHE A 315 -1.21 -6.32 14.89
CA PHE A 315 -0.63 -6.73 13.61
C PHE A 315 -1.60 -6.59 12.43
N ALA A 316 -2.91 -6.78 12.60
CA ALA A 316 -3.87 -6.58 11.52
C ALA A 316 -3.86 -5.13 11.01
N PRO A 317 -3.95 -4.09 11.87
CA PRO A 317 -3.83 -2.70 11.42
C PRO A 317 -2.50 -2.37 10.73
N ILE A 318 -1.40 -3.01 11.13
CA ILE A 318 -0.09 -2.86 10.49
C ILE A 318 -0.11 -3.43 9.07
N GLY A 319 -0.77 -4.57 8.85
CA GLY A 319 -0.94 -5.17 7.53
C GLY A 319 -1.59 -4.23 6.52
N ASP A 320 -2.74 -3.66 6.88
CA ASP A 320 -3.42 -2.64 6.06
C ASP A 320 -2.56 -1.40 5.80
N LEU A 321 -1.78 -0.96 6.80
CA LEU A 321 -0.90 0.20 6.66
C LEU A 321 0.27 -0.11 5.73
N ALA A 322 0.81 -1.32 5.79
CA ALA A 322 1.83 -1.79 4.87
C ALA A 322 1.30 -1.83 3.44
N GLU A 323 0.08 -2.33 3.24
CA GLU A 323 -0.56 -2.32 1.92
C GLU A 323 -0.82 -0.89 1.43
N SER A 324 -1.37 -0.05 2.28
CA SER A 324 -1.59 1.37 1.99
C SER A 324 -0.28 2.06 1.60
N ALA A 325 0.83 1.78 2.30
CA ALA A 325 2.15 2.32 1.97
C ALA A 325 2.61 1.91 0.57
N VAL A 326 2.44 0.65 0.19
CA VAL A 326 2.76 0.18 -1.16
C VAL A 326 1.90 0.92 -2.18
N LYS A 327 0.57 1.01 -1.97
CA LYS A 327 -0.35 1.72 -2.87
C LYS A 327 0.03 3.17 -3.09
N ARG A 328 0.36 3.89 -2.01
CA ARG A 328 0.81 5.30 -2.10
C ARG A 328 2.18 5.45 -2.75
N SER A 329 3.08 4.49 -2.59
CA SER A 329 4.40 4.56 -3.25
C SER A 329 4.34 4.47 -4.78
N ILE A 330 3.24 3.95 -5.32
CA ILE A 330 2.99 3.84 -6.76
C ILE A 330 1.77 4.66 -7.21
N ASP A 331 1.32 5.62 -6.38
CA ASP A 331 0.21 6.53 -6.65
C ASP A 331 -1.10 5.86 -7.13
N ILE A 332 -1.41 4.69 -6.56
CA ILE A 332 -2.70 4.01 -6.78
C ILE A 332 -3.55 4.02 -5.52
N LYS A 333 -4.85 3.80 -5.70
CA LYS A 333 -5.82 3.68 -4.61
C LYS A 333 -6.18 2.23 -4.28
N ASP A 334 -6.34 1.39 -5.31
CA ASP A 334 -6.80 0.01 -5.21
C ASP A 334 -5.86 -0.89 -6.04
N MET A 335 -5.54 -2.09 -5.55
CA MET A 335 -4.62 -3.01 -6.23
C MET A 335 -5.23 -3.61 -7.51
N GLY A 336 -6.55 -3.79 -7.52
CA GLY A 336 -7.23 -4.47 -8.61
C GLY A 336 -8.75 -4.31 -8.54
N SER A 337 -9.42 -5.08 -9.40
CA SER A 337 -10.88 -5.11 -9.50
C SER A 337 -11.37 -6.54 -9.74
N SER A 338 -10.62 -7.56 -9.27
CA SER A 338 -10.96 -8.97 -9.55
C SER A 338 -12.22 -9.45 -8.83
N LEU A 339 -12.65 -8.79 -7.75
CA LEU A 339 -13.93 -9.07 -7.09
C LEU A 339 -14.98 -8.04 -7.52
N PRO A 340 -16.04 -8.45 -8.25
CA PRO A 340 -17.10 -7.55 -8.69
C PRO A 340 -17.74 -6.81 -7.50
N GLY A 341 -17.72 -5.48 -7.56
CA GLY A 341 -18.20 -4.60 -6.47
C GLY A 341 -17.25 -4.49 -5.26
N HIS A 342 -16.29 -5.41 -5.10
CA HIS A 342 -15.46 -5.52 -3.90
C HIS A 342 -14.00 -5.06 -4.09
N GLY A 343 -13.58 -4.67 -5.30
CA GLY A 343 -12.21 -4.20 -5.55
C GLY A 343 -11.22 -5.36 -5.69
N GLY A 344 -9.98 -5.16 -5.24
CA GLY A 344 -8.95 -6.18 -5.32
C GLY A 344 -9.11 -7.28 -4.28
N VAL A 345 -8.66 -8.49 -4.58
CA VAL A 345 -8.50 -9.57 -3.58
C VAL A 345 -7.44 -9.18 -2.56
N LEU A 346 -6.33 -8.56 -2.99
CA LEU A 346 -5.28 -8.13 -2.07
C LEU A 346 -5.79 -7.05 -1.08
N ASP A 347 -6.63 -6.12 -1.54
CA ASP A 347 -7.27 -5.09 -0.69
C ASP A 347 -8.25 -5.68 0.35
N ARG A 348 -8.54 -6.99 0.31
CA ARG A 348 -9.39 -7.71 1.27
C ARG A 348 -8.61 -8.64 2.19
N LEU A 349 -7.36 -8.91 1.85
CA LEU A 349 -6.47 -9.80 2.58
C LEU A 349 -5.34 -9.06 3.29
N ASP A 350 -5.24 -7.74 3.15
CA ASP A 350 -4.20 -6.87 3.71
C ASP A 350 -4.04 -7.04 5.23
N ALA A 351 -5.13 -6.95 6.00
CA ALA A 351 -5.14 -7.21 7.43
C ALA A 351 -4.65 -8.63 7.75
N PHE A 352 -5.15 -9.60 6.96
CA PHE A 352 -4.86 -11.02 7.14
C PHE A 352 -3.39 -11.36 6.90
N MET A 353 -2.69 -10.64 6.02
CA MET A 353 -1.29 -10.91 5.72
C MET A 353 -0.42 -10.80 6.99
N PHE A 354 -0.77 -9.92 7.93
CA PHE A 354 -0.04 -9.81 9.20
C PHE A 354 -0.74 -10.54 10.36
N ALA A 355 -2.06 -10.72 10.30
CA ALA A 355 -2.80 -11.50 11.29
C ALA A 355 -2.46 -13.00 11.26
N ILE A 356 -2.29 -13.60 10.07
CA ILE A 356 -2.04 -15.03 9.90
C ILE A 356 -0.72 -15.48 10.57
N PRO A 357 0.46 -14.91 10.26
CA PRO A 357 1.70 -15.31 10.92
C PRO A 357 1.66 -15.06 12.44
N THR A 358 1.02 -13.97 12.85
CA THR A 358 0.86 -13.63 14.26
C THR A 358 0.03 -14.67 15.00
N ALA A 359 -1.10 -15.09 14.44
CA ALA A 359 -1.93 -16.14 15.01
C ALA A 359 -1.20 -17.49 15.01
N TYR A 360 -0.47 -17.82 13.95
CA TYR A 360 0.39 -19.01 13.92
C TYR A 360 1.38 -19.04 15.10
N LEU A 361 2.06 -17.92 15.39
CA LEU A 361 3.00 -17.84 16.52
C LEU A 361 2.29 -18.00 17.87
N VAL A 362 1.11 -17.39 18.04
CA VAL A 362 0.30 -17.56 19.26
C VAL A 362 -0.13 -19.02 19.42
N TYR A 363 -0.62 -19.65 18.35
CA TYR A 363 -1.06 -21.05 18.41
C TYR A 363 0.08 -22.01 18.66
N LEU A 364 1.25 -21.76 18.07
CA LEU A 364 2.47 -22.52 18.36
C LEU A 364 2.89 -22.37 19.83
N TRP A 365 2.86 -21.15 20.37
CA TRP A 365 3.21 -20.87 21.77
C TRP A 365 2.33 -21.63 22.77
N PHE A 366 1.04 -21.75 22.48
CA PHE A 366 0.09 -22.49 23.32
C PHE A 366 -0.01 -23.99 22.99
N GLY A 367 0.78 -24.49 22.03
CA GLY A 367 0.84 -25.92 21.68
C GLY A 367 -0.38 -26.44 20.92
N TYR A 368 -1.03 -25.59 20.12
CA TYR A 368 -2.17 -25.98 19.29
C TYR A 368 -1.81 -26.49 17.89
N LEU A 369 -0.54 -26.35 17.49
CA LEU A 369 -0.03 -26.69 16.15
C LEU A 369 1.09 -27.73 16.21
#